data_AF-A0A7C6I9A5-F1
#
_entry.id   AF-A0A7C6I9A5-F1
#
_cell.length_a   1.000
_cell.length_b   1.000
_cell.length_c   1.000
_cell.angle_alpha   90.00
_cell.angle_beta   90.00
_cell.angle_gamma   90.00
#
_symmetry.space_group_name_H-M   'P 1'
#
loop_
_entity.id
_entity.type
_entity.pdbx_description
1 polymer ?
#
loop_
_entity_poly.entity_id
_entity_poly.type
_entity_poly.pdbx_seq_one_letter_code
_entity_poly.pdbx_strand_id
1 'polypeptide(L)'
;SFRLFLDDEPIADTIKAENTGDWDTYTTVSMVTSKLSKGEHILKLLITGSYVNIDNLKFTEGTIRLSEPLHFISRKGMQEYRVYHLNGALLGNYNAVDMNSLKREMHRSNLKTGIYLVRSKTAQINQLMEIKKQGVRI
;
A
#
# COMPACT_ATOMS: atom_id res chain seq x y z
N SER A 1 12.29 20.02 18.38
CA SER A 1 11.72 19.88 17.01
C SER A 1 12.80 20.18 15.99
N PHE A 2 12.60 19.77 14.75
CA PHE A 2 13.53 20.02 13.65
C PHE A 2 12.81 20.13 12.31
N ARG A 3 13.52 20.60 11.28
CA ARG A 3 13.09 20.65 9.89
C ARG A 3 14.15 20.04 8.99
N LEU A 4 13.71 19.43 7.90
CA LEU A 4 14.58 18.88 6.86
C LEU A 4 14.27 19.55 5.53
N PHE A 5 15.33 19.84 4.79
CA PHE A 5 15.27 20.45 3.47
C PHE A 5 16.13 19.64 2.50
N LEU A 6 15.63 19.44 1.29
CA LEU A 6 16.35 18.83 0.19
C LEU A 6 16.45 19.86 -0.94
N ASP A 7 17.68 20.24 -1.29
CA ASP A 7 17.96 21.30 -2.26
C ASP A 7 17.22 22.62 -1.94
N ASP A 8 17.25 23.00 -0.67
CA ASP A 8 16.58 24.18 -0.12
C ASP A 8 15.04 24.13 -0.07
N GLU A 9 14.43 23.06 -0.59
CA GLU A 9 12.99 22.82 -0.48
C GLU A 9 12.64 22.01 0.76
N PRO A 10 11.62 22.40 1.54
CA PRO A 10 11.23 21.67 2.74
C PRO A 10 10.66 20.29 2.39
N ILE A 11 11.15 19.23 3.06
CA ILE A 11 10.63 17.87 2.87
C ILE A 11 9.26 17.72 3.55
N ALA A 12 9.08 18.39 4.69
CA ALA A 12 7.84 18.44 5.44
C ALA A 12 7.78 19.74 6.26
N ASP A 13 6.64 19.95 6.92
CA ASP A 13 6.52 20.93 8.00
C ASP A 13 7.42 20.56 9.21
N THR A 14 7.38 21.38 10.26
CA THR A 14 8.15 21.16 11.49
C THR A 14 7.85 19.79 12.11
N ILE A 15 8.90 18.99 12.28
CA ILE A 15 8.83 17.67 12.91
C ILE A 15 9.03 17.84 14.41
N LYS A 16 8.08 17.34 15.19
CA LYS A 16 8.21 17.27 16.64
C LYS A 16 9.10 16.08 17.01
N ALA A 17 10.10 16.36 17.84
CA ALA A 17 10.84 15.33 18.53
C ALA A 17 10.13 15.14 19.87
N GLU A 18 9.32 14.09 19.97
CA GLU A 18 8.56 13.79 21.18
C GLU A 18 9.50 13.30 22.29
N ASN A 19 9.18 13.61 23.54
CA ASN A 19 9.96 13.15 24.68
C ASN A 19 9.83 11.62 24.82
N THR A 20 10.97 10.94 24.75
CA THR A 20 11.07 9.47 24.82
C THR A 20 11.35 8.93 26.23
N GLY A 21 11.49 9.81 27.22
CA GLY A 21 11.72 9.49 28.63
C GLY A 21 13.20 9.41 29.04
N ASP A 22 14.11 9.12 28.11
CA ASP A 22 15.55 8.97 28.37
C ASP A 22 16.39 9.41 27.15
N TRP A 23 17.62 9.90 27.38
CA TRP A 23 18.54 10.39 26.36
C TRP A 23 19.03 9.33 25.38
N ASP A 24 18.99 8.05 25.79
CA ASP A 24 19.38 6.91 24.98
C ASP A 24 18.19 6.17 24.36
N THR A 25 16.96 6.67 24.57
CA THR A 25 15.75 6.12 23.95
C THR A 25 15.37 6.93 22.71
N TYR A 26 15.44 6.30 21.54
CA TYR A 26 15.21 6.94 20.25
C TYR A 26 13.90 6.45 19.60
N THR A 27 13.25 7.35 18.86
CA THR A 27 12.12 6.99 17.98
C THR A 27 12.48 7.27 16.53
N THR A 28 11.96 6.47 15.61
CA THR A 28 12.13 6.68 14.18
C THR A 28 10.96 7.49 13.64
N VAL A 29 11.27 8.60 12.96
CA VAL A 29 10.31 9.35 12.15
C VAL A 29 10.58 9.04 10.68
N SER A 30 9.53 8.70 9.92
CA SER A 30 9.61 8.41 8.49
C SER A 30 8.85 9.45 7.68
N MET A 31 9.43 9.83 6.54
CA MET A 31 8.87 10.82 5.62
C MET A 31 9.29 10.52 4.18
N VAL A 32 8.57 11.11 3.23
CA VAL A 32 8.80 10.91 1.81
C VAL A 32 9.37 12.19 1.22
N THR A 33 10.51 12.10 0.55
CA THR A 33 11.08 13.22 -0.19
C THR A 33 10.36 13.44 -1.51
N SER A 34 10.58 14.59 -2.14
CA SER A 34 10.35 14.72 -3.58
C SER A 34 11.21 13.70 -4.34
N LYS A 35 10.88 13.44 -5.60
CA LYS A 35 11.67 12.55 -6.45
C LYS A 35 13.08 13.16 -6.65
N LEU A 36 14.11 12.42 -6.27
CA LEU A 36 15.50 12.81 -6.53
C LEU A 36 15.87 12.53 -7.99
N SER A 37 16.51 13.50 -8.63
CA SER A 37 17.17 13.29 -9.91
C SER A 37 18.48 12.51 -9.71
N LYS A 38 19.06 12.03 -10.81
CA LYS A 38 20.42 11.51 -10.75
C LYS A 38 21.38 12.69 -10.53
N GLY A 39 22.23 12.60 -9.52
CA GLY A 39 23.26 13.61 -9.24
C GLY A 39 23.48 13.82 -7.75
N GLU A 40 24.23 14.86 -7.42
CA GLU A 40 24.42 15.31 -6.05
C GLU A 40 23.20 16.13 -5.60
N HIS A 41 22.84 15.97 -4.33
CA HIS A 41 21.74 16.66 -3.67
C HIS A 41 22.19 17.08 -2.27
N ILE A 42 21.65 18.19 -1.76
CA ILE A 42 22.02 18.73 -0.45
C ILE A 42 20.85 18.52 0.52
N LEU A 43 21.08 17.70 1.55
CA LEU A 43 20.19 17.59 2.70
C LEU A 43 20.62 18.57 3.81
N LYS A 44 19.69 19.43 4.25
CA LYS A 44 19.91 20.33 5.39
C LYS A 44 19.00 19.95 6.54
N LEU A 45 19.57 19.86 7.74
CA LEU A 45 18.83 19.67 9.00
C LEU A 45 18.91 20.94 9.83
N LEU A 46 17.75 21.47 10.20
CA LEU A 46 17.62 22.63 11.07
C LEU A 46 16.96 22.23 12.39
N ILE A 47 17.68 22.35 13.50
CA ILE A 47 17.10 22.16 14.84
C ILE A 47 16.33 23.44 15.20
N THR A 48 15.03 23.28 15.46
CA THR A 48 14.10 24.40 15.71
C THR A 48 13.53 24.41 17.13
N GLY A 49 13.95 23.47 17.98
CA GLY A 49 13.59 23.43 19.39
C GLY A 49 14.74 22.88 20.22
N SER A 50 14.61 22.95 21.54
CA SER A 50 15.65 22.52 22.47
C SER A 50 15.64 21.01 22.71
N TYR A 51 16.76 20.48 23.23
CA TYR A 51 16.89 19.12 23.78
C TYR A 51 16.55 18.00 22.77
N VAL A 52 17.22 18.01 21.61
CA VAL A 52 17.04 16.99 20.57
C VAL A 52 18.39 16.34 20.26
N ASN A 53 18.42 15.01 20.26
CA ASN A 53 19.51 14.21 19.71
C ASN A 53 19.10 13.64 18.34
N ILE A 54 20.02 13.63 17.39
CA ILE A 54 19.84 12.98 16.08
C ILE A 54 20.93 11.91 15.97
N ASP A 55 20.51 10.65 15.91
CA ASP A 55 21.43 9.52 15.82
C ASP A 55 21.87 9.26 14.37
N ASN A 56 20.90 9.03 13.47
CA ASN A 56 21.18 8.74 12.07
C ASN A 56 20.09 9.25 11.13
N LEU A 57 20.46 9.35 9.85
CA LEU A 57 19.55 9.61 8.74
C LEU A 57 19.74 8.49 7.71
N LYS A 58 18.65 7.83 7.35
CA LYS A 58 18.66 6.69 6.41
C LYS A 58 17.73 6.96 5.24
N PHE A 59 18.30 6.97 4.04
CA PHE A 59 17.53 6.95 2.80
C PHE A 59 17.18 5.51 2.43
N THR A 60 15.94 5.29 2.05
CA THR A 60 15.47 4.04 1.46
C THR A 60 14.77 4.33 0.16
N GLU A 61 14.72 3.34 -0.73
CA GLU A 61 13.91 3.48 -1.93
C GLU A 61 12.45 3.72 -1.55
N GLY A 62 11.94 4.88 -1.92
CA GLY A 62 10.52 5.17 -1.84
C GLY A 62 9.79 4.26 -2.82
N THR A 63 8.77 3.56 -2.32
CA THR A 63 7.78 2.96 -3.22
C THR A 63 6.65 3.96 -3.39
N ILE A 64 6.24 4.22 -4.64
CA ILE A 64 4.90 4.74 -4.98
C ILE A 64 3.84 3.65 -4.70
N ARG A 65 3.92 3.05 -3.52
CA ARG A 65 2.87 2.18 -3.01
C ARG A 65 1.67 3.08 -2.72
N LEU A 66 0.48 2.57 -3.04
CA LEU A 66 -0.74 3.13 -2.46
C LEU A 66 -0.51 3.19 -0.94
N SER A 67 -0.64 4.38 -0.36
CA SER A 67 -0.30 4.67 1.05
C SER A 67 -1.05 3.79 2.04
N GLU A 68 -2.15 3.20 1.59
CA GLU A 68 -2.79 2.09 2.27
C GLU A 68 -2.64 0.82 1.40
N PRO A 69 -2.24 -0.32 1.98
CA PRO A 69 -2.50 -1.59 1.32
C PRO A 69 -4.00 -1.61 0.99
N LEU A 70 -4.36 -2.00 -0.23
CA LEU A 70 -5.77 -2.24 -0.53
C LEU A 70 -6.28 -3.18 0.57
N HIS A 71 -7.08 -2.65 1.49
CA HIS A 71 -7.71 -3.46 2.52
C HIS A 71 -8.72 -4.32 1.79
N PHE A 72 -8.26 -5.49 1.38
CA PHE A 72 -9.07 -6.52 0.76
C PHE A 72 -9.97 -7.08 1.86
N ILE A 73 -11.04 -6.37 2.20
CA ILE A 73 -11.99 -6.79 3.22
C ILE A 73 -12.65 -8.07 2.71
N SER A 74 -12.14 -9.24 3.13
CA SER A 74 -12.83 -10.50 2.98
C SER A 74 -13.92 -10.55 4.04
N ARG A 75 -15.09 -9.98 3.74
CA ARG A 75 -16.27 -10.17 4.59
C ARG A 75 -16.70 -11.62 4.49
N LYS A 76 -16.89 -12.26 5.66
CA LYS A 76 -17.50 -13.59 5.75
C LYS A 76 -19.02 -13.45 5.63
N GLY A 77 -19.64 -14.27 4.78
CA GLY A 77 -21.08 -14.26 4.52
C GLY A 77 -21.38 -14.24 3.03
N MET A 78 -22.52 -14.83 2.64
CA MET A 78 -22.92 -14.95 1.23
C MET A 78 -23.07 -13.56 0.61
N GLN A 79 -22.36 -13.34 -0.50
CA GLN A 79 -22.33 -12.09 -1.25
C GLN A 79 -22.36 -12.37 -2.75
N GLU A 80 -22.94 -11.45 -3.50
CA GLU A 80 -22.90 -11.47 -4.96
C GLU A 80 -21.77 -10.56 -5.47
N TYR A 81 -20.93 -11.10 -6.34
CA TYR A 81 -19.77 -10.45 -6.94
C TYR A 81 -19.93 -10.34 -8.45
N ARG A 82 -19.65 -9.15 -9.00
CA ARG A 82 -19.44 -8.94 -10.43
C ARG A 82 -17.97 -9.10 -10.76
N VAL A 83 -17.66 -9.95 -11.73
CA VAL A 83 -16.29 -10.19 -12.19
C VAL A 83 -16.12 -9.55 -13.56
N TYR A 84 -15.05 -8.77 -13.72
CA TYR A 84 -14.71 -8.06 -14.93
C TYR A 84 -13.33 -8.46 -15.42
N HIS A 85 -13.15 -8.46 -16.74
CA HIS A 85 -11.84 -8.37 -17.34
C HIS A 85 -11.24 -6.97 -17.12
N LEU A 86 -9.91 -6.83 -17.15
CA LEU A 86 -9.26 -5.54 -16.87
C LEU A 86 -9.56 -4.43 -17.90
N ASN A 87 -10.07 -4.79 -19.07
CA ASN A 87 -10.60 -3.83 -20.04
C ASN A 87 -12.02 -3.34 -19.72
N GLY A 88 -12.59 -3.72 -18.58
CA GLY A 88 -13.92 -3.31 -18.12
C GLY A 88 -15.07 -4.20 -18.57
N ALA A 89 -14.83 -5.23 -19.39
CA ALA A 89 -15.88 -6.15 -19.83
C ALA A 89 -16.39 -7.00 -18.65
N LEU A 90 -17.72 -7.03 -18.44
CA LEU A 90 -18.34 -7.90 -17.43
C LEU A 90 -18.32 -9.35 -17.90
N LEU A 91 -17.79 -10.24 -17.06
CA LEU A 91 -17.67 -11.68 -17.33
C LEU A 91 -18.74 -12.52 -16.62
N GLY A 92 -19.30 -12.02 -15.53
CA GLY A 92 -20.40 -12.70 -14.84
C GLY A 92 -20.68 -12.21 -13.42
N ASN A 93 -21.75 -12.75 -12.84
CA ASN A 93 -22.10 -12.60 -11.42
C ASN A 93 -21.85 -13.92 -10.69
N TYR A 94 -21.31 -13.85 -9.48
CA TYR A 94 -20.89 -15.01 -8.68
C TYR A 94 -21.36 -14.85 -7.25
N ASN A 95 -21.97 -15.89 -6.69
CA ASN A 95 -22.32 -15.92 -5.28
C ASN A 95 -21.23 -16.67 -4.50
N ALA A 96 -20.67 -16.05 -3.48
CA ALA A 96 -19.62 -16.65 -2.67
C ALA A 96 -19.66 -16.12 -1.23
N VAL A 97 -19.20 -16.96 -0.29
CA VAL A 97 -19.21 -16.64 1.15
C VAL A 97 -17.91 -15.96 1.62
N ASP A 98 -16.85 -16.08 0.81
CA ASP A 98 -15.52 -15.51 1.01
C ASP A 98 -14.73 -15.50 -0.32
N MET A 99 -13.53 -14.93 -0.32
CA MET A 99 -12.69 -14.85 -1.52
C MET A 99 -12.19 -16.21 -2.03
N ASN A 100 -12.03 -17.19 -1.14
CA ASN A 100 -11.59 -18.53 -1.53
C ASN A 100 -12.69 -19.29 -2.29
N SER A 101 -13.94 -19.22 -1.82
CA SER A 101 -15.11 -19.75 -2.51
C SER A 101 -15.36 -19.03 -3.82
N LEU A 102 -15.23 -17.70 -3.86
CA LEU A 102 -15.32 -16.94 -5.09
C LEU A 102 -14.29 -17.41 -6.12
N LYS A 103 -13.02 -17.55 -5.71
CA LYS A 103 -11.95 -18.05 -6.59
C LYS A 103 -12.29 -19.43 -7.16
N ARG A 104 -12.85 -20.34 -6.36
CA ARG A 104 -13.30 -21.66 -6.83
C ARG A 104 -14.44 -21.55 -7.84
N GLU A 105 -15.45 -20.72 -7.59
CA GLU A 105 -16.56 -20.51 -8.54
C GLU A 105 -16.08 -19.88 -9.86
N MET A 106 -15.14 -18.94 -9.78
CA MET A 106 -14.48 -18.34 -10.94
C MET A 106 -13.67 -19.39 -11.74
N HIS A 107 -12.95 -20.30 -11.07
CA HIS A 107 -12.28 -21.42 -11.73
C HIS A 107 -13.25 -22.36 -12.44
N ARG A 108 -14.40 -22.67 -11.82
CA ARG A 108 -15.45 -23.54 -12.41
C ARG A 108 -16.10 -22.94 -13.65
N SER A 109 -16.03 -21.63 -13.82
CA SER A 109 -16.63 -20.92 -14.95
C SER A 109 -15.74 -20.83 -16.20
N ASN A 110 -14.69 -21.66 -16.29
CA ASN A 110 -13.74 -21.69 -17.41
C ASN A 110 -13.11 -20.32 -17.74
N LEU A 111 -12.96 -19.45 -16.73
CA LEU A 111 -12.19 -18.22 -16.91
C LEU A 111 -10.75 -18.56 -17.25
N LYS A 112 -10.19 -17.85 -18.23
CA LYS A 112 -8.80 -18.03 -18.64
C LYS A 112 -7.85 -17.67 -17.48
N THR A 113 -6.60 -18.08 -17.60
CA THR A 113 -5.57 -17.59 -16.67
C THR A 113 -5.40 -16.09 -16.86
N GLY A 114 -5.40 -15.34 -15.76
CA GLY A 114 -5.30 -13.88 -15.82
C GLY A 114 -5.72 -13.20 -14.52
N ILE A 115 -5.70 -11.87 -14.56
CA ILE A 115 -6.13 -11.00 -13.47
C ILE A 115 -7.50 -10.43 -13.82
N TYR A 116 -8.40 -10.46 -12.84
CA TYR A 116 -9.78 -10.02 -12.97
C TYR A 116 -10.12 -8.99 -11.90
N LEU A 117 -10.95 -8.01 -12.22
CA LEU A 117 -11.51 -7.09 -11.23
C LEU A 117 -12.80 -7.68 -10.67
N VAL A 118 -12.87 -7.85 -9.36
CA VAL A 118 -14.01 -8.35 -8.61
C VAL A 118 -14.65 -7.21 -7.84
N ARG A 119 -15.96 -7.04 -7.96
CA ARG A 119 -16.73 -6.02 -7.24
C ARG A 119 -17.91 -6.65 -6.50
N SER A 120 -18.06 -6.43 -5.19
CA SER A 120 -19.29 -6.83 -4.49
C SER A 120 -20.44 -5.91 -4.90
N LYS A 121 -21.64 -6.47 -5.10
CA LYS A 121 -22.84 -5.65 -5.35
C LYS A 121 -23.42 -5.03 -4.08
N THR A 122 -23.23 -5.68 -2.94
CA THR A 122 -23.86 -5.32 -1.66
C THR A 122 -22.91 -4.59 -0.70
N ALA A 123 -21.61 -4.51 -1.04
CA ALA A 123 -20.60 -3.82 -0.26
C ALA A 123 -19.56 -3.13 -1.18
N GLN A 124 -18.79 -2.18 -0.64
CA GLN A 124 -17.70 -1.52 -1.37
C GLN A 124 -16.42 -2.39 -1.41
N ILE A 125 -16.54 -3.64 -1.85
CA ILE A 125 -15.38 -4.50 -2.10
C ILE A 125 -15.02 -4.37 -3.58
N ASN A 126 -13.81 -3.87 -3.88
CA ASN A 126 -13.22 -3.89 -5.21
C ASN A 126 -11.82 -4.50 -5.11
N GLN A 127 -11.57 -5.62 -5.78
CA GLN A 127 -10.31 -6.36 -5.64
C GLN A 127 -9.83 -6.91 -6.98
N LEU A 128 -8.51 -6.99 -7.17
CA LEU A 128 -7.95 -7.78 -8.25
C LEU A 128 -7.80 -9.23 -7.79
N MET A 129 -8.29 -10.17 -8.59
CA MET A 129 -8.19 -11.60 -8.33
C MET A 129 -7.45 -12.29 -9.46
N GLU A 130 -6.41 -13.04 -9.10
CA GLU A 130 -5.66 -13.86 -10.04
C GLU A 130 -6.24 -15.28 -10.12
N ILE A 131 -6.54 -15.72 -11.34
CA ILE A 131 -6.89 -17.09 -11.70
C ILE A 131 -5.69 -17.69 -12.43
N LYS A 132 -5.14 -18.79 -11.90
CA LYS A 132 -4.05 -19.55 -12.53
C LYS A 132 -4.58 -20.83 -13.17
N LYS A 133 -3.91 -21.32 -14.20
CA LYS A 133 -4.18 -22.66 -14.74
C LYS A 133 -3.95 -23.67 -13.61
N GLN A 134 -4.92 -24.53 -13.35
CA GLN A 134 -4.73 -25.62 -12.40
C GLN A 134 -3.70 -26.57 -13.00
N GLY A 135 -2.54 -26.69 -12.35
CA GLY A 135 -1.54 -27.67 -12.74
C GLY A 135 -2.18 -29.06 -12.64
N VAL A 136 -2.10 -29.84 -13.70
CA VAL A 136 -2.44 -31.27 -13.66
C VAL A 136 -1.48 -31.90 -12.66
N ARG A 137 -1.99 -32.35 -11.52
CA ARG A 137 -1.25 -33.31 -10.69
C ARG A 137 -1.34 -34.64 -11.42
N ILE A 138 -0.24 -35.00 -12.07
CA ILE A 138 0.02 -36.35 -12.58
C ILE A 138 0.40 -37.21 -11.38
#